data_AF-A0A164K0U0-F1
#
_entry.id   AF-A0A164K0U0-F1
#
_cell.length_a   1.000
_cell.length_b   1.000
_cell.length_c   1.000
_cell.angle_alpha   90.00
_cell.angle_beta   90.00
_cell.angle_gamma   90.00
#
_symmetry.space_group_name_H-M   'P 1'
#
loop_
_entity.id
_entity.type
_entity.pdbx_description
1 polymer ?
#
loop_
_entity_poly.entity_id
_entity_poly.type
_entity_poly.pdbx_seq_one_letter_code
_entity_poly.pdbx_strand_id
1 'polypeptide(L)'
;MQADLSRYHGLRIRDWWHGEISSQELYAYIVHLPEDSATKTAAREGDWHEDKYLLVRLINELLCYRADFVSAHGGDMKPDLILSPKQVERKRVERQQYLDVREMMLAQMRGEYQPPTRTVHFETEYRKGVAAS
;
A
#
# COMPACT_ATOMS: atom_id res chain seq x y z
N MET A 1 10.64 1.03 -2.92
CA MET A 1 12.00 0.88 -2.34
C MET A 1 13.00 0.30 -3.31
N GLN A 2 13.01 -1.02 -3.61
CA GLN A 2 14.03 -1.61 -4.50
C GLN A 2 14.11 -0.94 -5.89
N ALA A 3 12.95 -0.64 -6.49
CA ALA A 3 12.90 0.05 -7.78
C ALA A 3 13.56 1.45 -7.74
N ASP A 4 13.39 2.19 -6.64
CA ASP A 4 13.99 3.53 -6.49
C ASP A 4 15.50 3.45 -6.25
N LEU A 5 15.96 2.51 -5.40
CA LEU A 5 17.40 2.29 -5.17
C LEU A 5 18.11 1.92 -6.48
N SER A 6 17.50 1.04 -7.27
CA SER A 6 18.03 0.67 -8.59
C SER A 6 18.00 1.83 -9.57
N ARG A 7 16.96 2.67 -9.54
CA ARG A 7 16.77 3.76 -10.51
C ARG A 7 17.69 4.95 -10.22
N TYR A 8 17.87 5.33 -8.96
CA TYR A 8 18.57 6.56 -8.58
C TYR A 8 20.01 6.33 -8.13
N HIS A 9 20.34 5.14 -7.64
CA HIS A 9 21.69 4.84 -7.13
C HIS A 9 22.34 3.63 -7.82
N GLY A 10 21.63 2.92 -8.70
CA GLY A 10 22.13 1.69 -9.32
C GLY A 10 22.31 0.53 -8.35
N LEU A 11 21.77 0.64 -7.13
CA LEU A 11 21.95 -0.31 -6.04
C LEU A 11 20.83 -1.34 -6.01
N ARG A 12 21.16 -2.55 -5.55
CA ARG A 12 20.17 -3.59 -5.29
C ARG A 12 20.03 -3.81 -3.80
N ILE A 13 18.81 -4.11 -3.37
CA ILE A 13 18.55 -4.45 -1.96
C ILE A 13 19.33 -5.70 -1.51
N ARG A 14 19.68 -6.56 -2.47
CA ARG A 14 20.51 -7.74 -2.25
C ARG A 14 21.92 -7.38 -1.75
N ASP A 15 22.47 -6.27 -2.20
CA ASP A 15 23.84 -5.84 -1.87
C ASP A 15 23.91 -5.53 -0.36
N TRP A 16 22.88 -4.88 0.20
CA TRP A 16 22.70 -4.74 1.64
C TRP A 16 22.50 -6.09 2.35
N TRP A 17 21.70 -6.99 1.79
CA TRP A 17 21.44 -8.30 2.40
C TRP A 17 22.69 -9.18 2.50
N HIS A 18 23.63 -9.06 1.57
CA HIS A 18 24.93 -9.73 1.61
C HIS A 18 26.00 -8.96 2.39
N GLY A 19 25.67 -7.77 2.92
CA GLY A 19 26.61 -6.95 3.68
C GLY A 19 27.62 -6.17 2.84
N GLU A 20 27.42 -6.07 1.52
CA GLU A 20 28.22 -5.22 0.63
C GLU A 20 27.94 -3.73 0.85
N ILE A 21 26.78 -3.42 1.45
CA ILE A 21 26.36 -2.08 1.86
C ILE A 21 25.92 -2.15 3.32
N SER A 22 26.40 -1.23 4.15
CA SER A 22 25.98 -1.13 5.54
C SER A 22 24.57 -0.54 5.67
N SER A 23 23.90 -0.80 6.80
CA SER A 23 22.59 -0.18 7.07
C SER A 23 22.66 1.35 7.15
N GLN A 24 23.80 1.91 7.56
CA GLN A 24 24.00 3.36 7.58
C GLN A 24 24.08 3.95 6.17
N GLU A 25 24.81 3.29 5.27
CA GLU A 25 24.88 3.71 3.85
C GLU A 25 23.52 3.55 3.17
N LEU A 26 22.83 2.42 3.38
CA LEU A 26 21.48 2.22 2.86
C LEU A 26 20.53 3.32 3.33
N TYR A 27 20.57 3.67 4.61
CA TYR A 27 19.77 4.77 5.14
C TYR A 27 20.11 6.10 4.48
N ALA A 28 21.40 6.41 4.32
CA ALA A 28 21.84 7.63 3.64
C ALA A 28 21.29 7.72 2.20
N TYR A 29 21.30 6.61 1.45
CA TYR A 29 20.71 6.58 0.10
C TYR A 29 19.20 6.85 0.13
N ILE A 30 18.48 6.23 1.06
CA ILE A 30 17.02 6.42 1.18
C ILE A 30 16.68 7.87 1.52
N VAL A 31 17.40 8.49 2.47
CA VAL A 31 17.17 9.88 2.89
C VAL A 31 17.39 10.86 1.74
N HIS A 32 18.38 10.61 0.89
CA HIS A 32 18.73 11.49 -0.23
C HIS A 32 18.03 11.13 -1.55
N LEU A 33 17.04 10.22 -1.52
CA LEU A 33 16.17 10.02 -2.67
C LEU A 33 15.44 11.32 -3.04
N PRO A 34 15.11 11.54 -4.32
CA PRO A 34 14.24 12.65 -4.72
C PRO A 34 12.91 12.61 -3.99
N GLU A 35 12.35 13.79 -3.70
CA GLU A 35 11.07 13.92 -2.99
C GLU A 35 9.93 13.16 -3.66
N ASP A 36 9.92 13.12 -4.99
CA ASP A 36 8.90 12.44 -5.77
C ASP A 36 9.15 10.93 -5.94
N SER A 37 10.20 10.39 -5.33
CA SER A 37 10.47 8.95 -5.36
C SER A 37 9.28 8.18 -4.77
N ALA A 38 9.02 6.99 -5.31
CA ALA A 38 7.90 6.18 -4.84
C ALA A 38 8.07 5.81 -3.36
N THR A 39 9.31 5.65 -2.90
CA THR A 39 9.67 5.34 -1.51
C THR A 39 9.35 6.50 -0.57
N LYS A 40 9.75 7.75 -0.88
CA LYS A 40 9.38 8.92 -0.05
C LYS A 40 7.89 9.21 -0.09
N THR A 41 7.26 9.06 -1.26
CA THR A 41 5.81 9.16 -1.42
C THR A 41 5.06 8.13 -0.58
N ALA A 42 5.52 6.87 -0.58
CA ALA A 42 4.94 5.81 0.23
C ALA A 42 5.13 6.04 1.73
N ALA A 43 6.30 6.53 2.15
CA ALA A 43 6.59 6.86 3.56
C ALA A 43 5.67 7.96 4.10
N ARG A 44 5.21 8.89 3.25
CA ARG A 44 4.22 9.93 3.58
C ARG A 44 2.78 9.48 3.36
N GLU A 45 2.57 8.20 3.07
CA GLU A 45 1.26 7.58 2.81
C GLU A 45 0.42 8.24 1.70
N GLY A 46 1.04 9.02 0.82
CA GLY A 46 0.27 9.85 -0.10
C GLY A 46 1.13 10.79 -0.94
N ASP A 47 0.44 11.74 -1.56
CA ASP A 47 0.93 12.68 -2.56
C ASP A 47 1.34 14.04 -1.98
N TRP A 48 1.37 14.18 -0.65
CA TRP A 48 1.80 15.43 -0.04
C TRP A 48 3.31 15.57 0.00
N HIS A 49 3.76 16.80 -0.24
CA HIS A 49 5.12 17.21 0.09
C HIS A 49 5.36 17.09 1.60
N GLU A 50 6.63 16.94 2.01
CA GLU A 50 7.01 16.61 3.39
C GLU A 50 6.47 17.62 4.40
N ASP A 51 6.68 18.91 4.20
CA ASP A 51 6.21 19.96 5.11
C ASP A 51 4.69 19.92 5.33
N LYS A 52 3.94 19.72 4.24
CA LYS A 52 2.48 19.62 4.30
C LYS A 52 2.04 18.33 5.00
N TYR A 53 2.73 17.22 4.73
CA TYR A 53 2.48 15.96 5.42
C TYR A 53 2.71 16.08 6.92
N LEU A 54 3.83 16.67 7.36
CA LEU A 54 4.14 16.84 8.77
C LEU A 54 3.12 17.74 9.48
N LEU A 55 2.75 18.86 8.85
CA LEU A 55 1.75 19.78 9.41
C LEU A 55 0.39 19.10 9.56
N VAL A 56 -0.08 18.39 8.52
CA VAL A 56 -1.36 17.71 8.59
C VAL A 56 -1.32 16.54 9.57
N ARG A 57 -0.21 15.81 9.65
CA ARG A 57 -0.04 14.75 10.65
C ARG A 57 -0.17 15.31 12.06
N LEU A 58 0.48 16.44 12.36
CA LEU A 58 0.36 17.11 13.65
C LEU A 58 -1.09 17.55 13.95
N ILE A 59 -1.81 18.09 12.96
CA ILE A 59 -3.23 18.44 13.12
C ILE A 59 -4.07 17.18 13.41
N ASN A 60 -3.84 16.09 12.68
CA ASN A 60 -4.56 14.83 12.88
C ASN A 60 -4.31 14.24 14.27
N GLU A 61 -3.07 14.26 14.76
CA GLU A 61 -2.75 13.85 16.13
C GLU A 61 -3.50 14.70 17.17
N LEU A 62 -3.56 16.02 16.96
CA LEU A 62 -4.33 16.90 17.84
C LEU A 62 -5.83 16.61 17.81
N LEU A 63 -6.39 16.27 16.64
CA LEU A 63 -7.80 15.90 16.50
C LEU A 63 -8.10 14.57 17.20
N CYS A 64 -7.22 13.58 17.08
CA CYS A 64 -7.31 12.33 17.83
C CYS A 64 -7.26 12.59 19.34
N TYR A 65 -6.29 13.39 19.81
CA TYR A 65 -6.19 13.74 21.22
C TYR A 65 -7.46 14.42 21.75
N ARG A 66 -8.07 15.33 20.98
CA ARG A 66 -9.34 15.95 21.35
C ARG A 66 -10.49 14.95 21.42
N ALA A 67 -10.56 14.02 20.46
CA ALA A 67 -11.56 12.96 20.48
C ALA A 67 -11.39 12.06 21.72
N ASP A 68 -10.17 11.63 22.02
CA ASP A 68 -9.84 10.82 23.20
C ASP A 68 -10.21 11.54 24.50
N PHE A 69 -9.91 12.84 24.58
CA PHE A 69 -10.30 13.65 25.73
C PHE A 69 -11.82 13.67 25.89
N VAL A 70 -12.59 13.91 24.82
CA VAL A 70 -14.06 13.90 24.89
C VAL A 70 -14.59 12.52 25.29
N SER A 71 -14.03 11.44 24.75
CA SER A 71 -14.39 10.07 25.09
C SER A 71 -14.11 9.72 26.56
N ALA A 72 -12.98 10.18 27.11
CA ALA A 72 -12.66 10.01 28.52
C ALA A 72 -13.66 10.72 29.45
N HIS A 73 -14.34 11.75 28.95
CA HIS A 73 -15.34 12.52 29.70
C HIS A 73 -16.79 12.15 29.33
N GLY A 74 -17.00 10.98 28.70
CA GLY A 74 -18.32 10.42 28.43
C GLY A 74 -19.00 10.95 27.17
N GLY A 75 -18.29 11.70 26.32
CA GLY A 75 -18.78 12.08 24.99
C GLY A 75 -18.41 11.05 23.92
N ASP A 76 -19.10 11.09 22.78
CA ASP A 76 -18.68 10.39 21.56
C ASP A 76 -18.28 11.44 20.52
N MET A 77 -16.99 11.52 20.23
CA MET A 77 -16.44 12.39 19.19
C MET A 77 -15.59 11.56 18.25
N LYS A 78 -15.93 11.61 16.97
CA LYS A 78 -15.10 11.01 15.92
C LYS A 78 -14.20 12.09 15.31
N PRO A 79 -12.87 11.91 15.29
CA PRO A 79 -11.99 12.89 14.70
C PRO A 79 -12.18 12.93 13.19
N ASP A 80 -12.41 14.12 12.64
CA ASP A 80 -12.49 14.34 11.19
C ASP A 80 -11.07 14.55 10.63
N LEU A 81 -10.40 13.45 10.31
CA LEU A 81 -9.01 13.47 9.87
C LEU A 81 -8.87 14.08 8.49
N ILE A 82 -7.89 14.96 8.34
CA ILE A 82 -7.51 15.51 7.04
C ILE A 82 -6.69 14.44 6.31
N LEU A 83 -7.16 14.03 5.13
CA LEU A 83 -6.56 12.98 4.31
C LEU A 83 -6.01 13.54 3.01
N SER A 84 -4.94 12.93 2.51
CA SER A 84 -4.44 13.21 1.16
C SER A 84 -5.41 12.70 0.10
N PRO A 85 -5.45 13.30 -1.10
CA PRO A 85 -6.26 12.79 -2.21
C PRO A 85 -6.05 11.30 -2.47
N LYS A 86 -4.80 10.81 -2.42
CA LYS A 86 -4.53 9.36 -2.55
C LYS A 86 -5.08 8.53 -1.40
N GLN A 87 -5.04 9.03 -0.17
CA GLN A 87 -5.64 8.34 0.98
C GLN A 87 -7.17 8.29 0.88
N VAL A 88 -7.81 9.36 0.40
CA VAL A 88 -9.26 9.39 0.15
C VAL A 88 -9.65 8.33 -0.88
N GLU A 89 -8.91 8.26 -1.99
CA GLU A 89 -9.19 7.28 -3.03
C GLU A 89 -8.95 5.85 -2.54
N ARG A 90 -7.88 5.61 -1.79
CA ARG A 90 -7.63 4.31 -1.15
C ARG A 90 -8.79 3.89 -0.25
N LYS A 91 -9.27 4.79 0.62
CA LYS A 91 -10.43 4.51 1.49
C LYS A 91 -11.71 4.24 0.69
N ARG A 92 -11.90 4.91 -0.45
CA ARG A 92 -13.05 4.64 -1.34
C ARG A 92 -12.96 3.24 -1.94
N VAL A 93 -11.79 2.86 -2.46
CA VAL A 93 -11.54 1.53 -3.01
C VAL A 93 -11.73 0.44 -1.94
N GLU A 94 -11.16 0.63 -0.75
CA GLU A 94 -11.33 -0.29 0.39
C GLU A 94 -12.80 -0.44 0.79
N ARG A 95 -13.54 0.68 0.84
CA ARG A 95 -14.97 0.67 1.13
C ARG A 95 -15.77 -0.09 0.07
N GLN A 96 -15.44 0.09 -1.20
CA GLN A 96 -16.10 -0.63 -2.28
C GLN A 96 -15.82 -2.13 -2.19
N GLN A 97 -14.55 -2.52 -2.00
CA GLN A 97 -14.18 -3.92 -1.79
C GLN A 97 -14.92 -4.56 -0.62
N TYR A 98 -15.06 -3.83 0.50
CA TYR A 98 -15.83 -4.31 1.64
C TYR A 98 -17.31 -4.55 1.28
N LEU A 99 -17.93 -3.63 0.52
CA LEU A 99 -19.32 -3.77 0.08
C LEU A 99 -19.48 -4.95 -0.88
N ASP A 100 -18.55 -5.12 -1.82
CA ASP A 100 -18.57 -6.23 -2.77
C ASP A 100 -18.44 -7.59 -2.05
N VAL A 101 -17.52 -7.69 -1.08
CA VAL A 101 -17.36 -8.89 -0.24
C VAL A 101 -18.59 -9.14 0.63
N ARG A 102 -19.18 -8.07 1.20
CA ARG A 102 -20.41 -8.18 1.99
C ARG A 102 -21.57 -8.69 1.14
N GLU A 103 -21.73 -8.17 -0.07
CA GLU A 103 -22.75 -8.61 -1.02
C GLU A 103 -22.54 -10.06 -1.44
N MET A 104 -21.30 -10.45 -1.72
CA MET A 104 -20.92 -11.82 -2.02
C MET A 104 -21.31 -12.78 -0.89
N MET A 105 -21.00 -12.43 0.37
CA MET A 105 -21.38 -13.23 1.54
C MET A 105 -22.91 -13.34 1.69
N LEU A 106 -23.65 -12.25 1.45
CA LEU A 106 -25.11 -12.27 1.49
C LEU A 106 -25.69 -13.16 0.38
N ALA A 107 -25.15 -13.09 -0.84
CA ALA A 107 -25.55 -13.96 -1.95
C ALA A 107 -25.27 -15.44 -1.64
N GLN A 108 -24.16 -15.74 -0.96
CA GLN A 108 -23.84 -17.09 -0.52
C GLN A 108 -24.83 -17.61 0.53
N MET A 109 -25.20 -16.78 1.51
CA MET A 109 -26.23 -17.13 2.50
C MET A 109 -27.63 -17.31 1.88
N ARG A 110 -27.92 -16.61 0.78
CA ARG A 110 -29.17 -16.78 0.00
C ARG A 110 -29.14 -18.01 -0.93
N GLY A 111 -27.99 -18.67 -1.10
CA GLY A 111 -27.83 -19.77 -2.06
C GLY A 111 -27.72 -19.33 -3.53
N GLU A 112 -27.54 -18.03 -3.78
CA GLU A 112 -27.51 -17.41 -5.11
C GLU A 112 -26.08 -17.18 -5.63
N TYR A 113 -25.06 -17.40 -4.80
CA TYR A 113 -23.68 -17.17 -5.18
C TYR A 113 -23.17 -18.23 -6.15
N GLN A 114 -22.82 -17.78 -7.36
CA GLN A 114 -22.05 -18.57 -8.32
C GLN A 114 -20.59 -18.09 -8.31
N PRO A 115 -19.62 -18.93 -7.93
CA PRO A 115 -18.23 -18.55 -7.98
C PRO A 115 -17.80 -18.28 -9.43
N PRO A 116 -16.94 -17.28 -9.68
CA PRO A 116 -16.45 -17.01 -11.02
C PRO A 116 -15.72 -18.25 -11.55
N THR A 117 -16.18 -18.76 -12.69
CA THR A 117 -15.58 -19.92 -13.36
C THR A 117 -14.25 -19.47 -13.96
N ARG A 118 -13.15 -19.68 -13.23
CA ARG A 118 -11.81 -19.46 -13.76
C ARG A 118 -11.52 -20.57 -14.76
N THR A 119 -11.76 -20.32 -16.05
CA THR A 119 -11.31 -21.21 -17.12
C THR A 119 -9.79 -21.12 -17.21
N VAL A 120 -9.10 -22.07 -16.58
CA VAL A 120 -7.67 -22.24 -16.75
C VAL A 120 -7.47 -22.98 -18.07
N HIS A 121 -7.07 -22.25 -19.11
CA HIS A 121 -6.62 -22.86 -20.36
C HIS A 121 -5.23 -23.44 -20.13
N PHE A 122 -5.14 -24.76 -20.01
CA PHE A 122 -3.86 -25.46 -20.05
C PHE A 122 -3.43 -25.60 -21.51
N GLU A 123 -2.55 -24.73 -21.98
CA GLU A 123 -1.84 -24.97 -23.23
C GLU A 123 -0.88 -26.15 -23.01
N THR A 124 -1.24 -27.29 -23.60
CA THR A 124 -0.35 -28.45 -23.68
C THR A 124 0.48 -28.31 -24.95
N GLU A 125 1.68 -27.75 -24.83
CA GLU A 125 2.68 -27.82 -25.89
C GLU A 125 3.13 -29.29 -26.06
N TYR A 126 2.54 -29.98 -27.03
CA TYR A 126 3.10 -31.22 -27.56
C TYR A 126 4.43 -30.89 -28.27
N ARG A 127 5.55 -31.14 -27.60
CA ARG A 127 6.88 -31.21 -28.23
C ARG A 127 6.88 -32.32 -29.29
N LYS A 128 6.70 -31.92 -30.55
CA LYS A 128 7.01 -32.75 -31.72
C LYS A 128 8.53 -32.96 -31.81
N GLY A 129 8.93 -34.23 -31.84
CA GLY A 129 10.02 -34.72 -32.69
C GLY A 129 11.41 -34.80 -32.06
N VAL A 130 11.75 -35.95 -31.48
CA VAL A 130 13.08 -36.57 -31.64
C VAL A 130 12.89 -38.10 -31.64
N ALA A 131 12.86 -38.70 -32.83
CA ALA A 131 13.22 -40.12 -33.04
C ALA A 131 13.34 -40.38 -34.55
N ALA A 132 14.51 -40.09 -35.11
CA ALA A 132 15.01 -40.71 -36.34
C ALA A 132 16.51 -40.46 -36.46
N SER A 133 17.30 -41.37 -35.89
CA SER A 133 18.60 -41.83 -36.39
C SER A 133 18.96 -43.11 -35.66
#